data_AF-A0A1Y2IVE7-F1
#
_entry.id   AF-A0A1Y2IVE7-F1
#
_cell.length_a   1.000
_cell.length_b   1.000
_cell.length_c   1.000
_cell.angle_alpha   90.00
_cell.angle_beta   90.00
_cell.angle_gamma   90.00
#
_symmetry.space_group_name_H-M   'P 1'
#
loop_
_entity.id
_entity.type
_entity.pdbx_description
1 polymer ?
#
loop_
_entity_poly.entity_id
_entity_poly.type
_entity_poly.pdbx_seq_one_letter_code
_entity_poly.pdbx_strand_id
1 'polypeptide(L)'
;MILPESASDPFIDQVDRPPSPTDTLLPDYVTEANIPPPNLPPNYALTQRPIRPRIYTFSSWNHDSMFLLPPNDVDRTLTPVYNISVALNLNPFVPLSYVTTIRRGIDEDGEFVGEFELAVMQSRAIVKLGDHSTRMSNVLKKDGYSPRKFLWQCGDVEIRWDCRTTLDDGSPMCICSDGRSNQIASFVPPPLDASPPLPAATLTIFPDGHELFDHILLSALVVERKITLSF
;
A
#
# COMPACT_ATOMS: atom_id res chain seq x y z
N MET A 1 -60.17 -16.51 46.96
CA MET A 1 -59.70 -16.70 45.57
C MET A 1 -58.55 -15.73 45.35
N ILE A 2 -57.32 -16.28 45.27
CA ILE A 2 -56.17 -15.83 44.45
C ILE A 2 -55.61 -14.39 44.64
N LEU A 3 -54.35 -14.32 45.15
CA LEU A 3 -53.30 -13.27 45.00
C LEU A 3 -52.86 -13.12 43.52
N PRO A 4 -52.06 -12.12 43.02
CA PRO A 4 -50.96 -11.42 43.72
C PRO A 4 -50.59 -9.94 43.31
N GLU A 5 -49.64 -9.41 44.10
CA GLU A 5 -48.45 -8.56 43.86
C GLU A 5 -48.22 -7.70 42.59
N SER A 6 -47.66 -6.49 42.79
CA SER A 6 -46.22 -6.25 42.53
C SER A 6 -45.70 -4.97 43.21
N ALA A 7 -44.67 -5.15 44.05
CA ALA A 7 -43.64 -4.15 44.41
C ALA A 7 -42.86 -3.72 43.14
N SER A 8 -42.03 -2.68 43.03
CA SER A 8 -41.29 -1.79 43.94
C SER A 8 -40.63 -0.71 43.06
N ASP A 9 -40.52 0.54 43.54
CA ASP A 9 -39.55 1.53 43.01
C ASP A 9 -38.49 1.79 44.09
N PRO A 10 -37.23 1.35 43.90
CA PRO A 10 -36.24 1.32 44.97
C PRO A 10 -35.21 2.47 44.96
N PHE A 11 -35.45 3.61 44.30
CA PHE A 11 -34.45 4.69 44.25
C PHE A 11 -35.00 6.11 44.51
N ILE A 12 -35.77 6.29 45.59
CA ILE A 12 -35.88 7.61 46.25
C ILE A 12 -34.81 7.67 47.34
N ASP A 13 -33.65 8.22 47.01
CA ASP A 13 -32.61 8.56 47.98
C ASP A 13 -32.45 10.08 48.13
N GLN A 14 -32.77 10.52 49.35
CA GLN A 14 -32.17 11.59 50.15
C GLN A 14 -31.44 12.75 49.45
N VAL A 15 -32.05 13.94 49.56
CA VAL A 15 -31.41 15.24 49.29
C VAL A 15 -30.58 15.66 50.51
N ASP A 16 -29.36 15.13 50.63
CA ASP A 16 -28.31 15.71 51.49
C ASP A 16 -27.16 16.17 50.59
N ARG A 17 -27.18 17.46 50.22
CA ARG A 17 -26.16 18.11 49.38
C ARG A 17 -24.98 18.55 50.25
N PRO A 18 -23.75 18.04 50.06
CA PRO A 18 -22.58 18.54 50.77
C PRO A 18 -22.12 19.91 50.23
N PRO A 19 -21.49 20.76 51.07
CA PRO A 19 -21.07 22.10 50.70
C PRO A 19 -19.84 22.09 49.77
N SER A 20 -19.83 23.05 48.85
CA SER A 20 -18.74 23.35 47.92
C SER A 20 -17.54 23.97 48.66
N PRO A 21 -16.33 23.39 48.61
CA PRO A 21 -15.12 24.05 49.08
C PRO A 21 -14.40 24.70 47.89
N THR A 22 -14.57 26.01 47.78
CA THR A 22 -13.68 26.89 47.01
C THR A 22 -12.41 27.13 47.84
N ASP A 23 -11.28 27.18 47.15
CA ASP A 23 -9.95 27.58 47.62
C ASP A 23 -9.20 26.65 48.59
N THR A 24 -8.39 25.75 48.01
CA THR A 24 -7.13 25.31 48.64
C THR A 24 -6.09 24.90 47.59
N LEU A 25 -5.21 25.85 47.28
CA LEU A 25 -3.78 25.72 46.95
C LEU A 25 -3.36 24.60 45.98
N LEU A 26 -3.24 24.96 44.69
CA LEU A 26 -2.45 24.23 43.71
C LEU A 26 -0.94 24.36 44.04
N PRO A 27 -0.14 23.29 43.94
CA PRO A 27 1.31 23.38 44.14
C PRO A 27 2.00 24.15 43.01
N ASP A 28 2.84 25.11 43.39
CA ASP A 28 3.73 25.88 42.51
C ASP A 28 4.77 24.96 41.86
N TYR A 29 4.56 24.59 40.59
CA TYR A 29 5.61 23.98 39.78
C TYR A 29 6.54 25.05 39.22
N VAL A 30 7.57 25.39 40.01
CA VAL A 30 8.77 26.06 39.50
C VAL A 30 9.93 25.09 39.61
N THR A 31 10.25 24.37 38.53
CA THR A 31 11.65 24.10 38.14
C THR A 31 11.76 23.49 36.74
N GLU A 32 12.67 24.07 35.97
CA GLU A 32 13.56 23.46 34.99
C GLU A 32 13.01 22.99 33.62
N ALA A 33 13.50 23.72 32.62
CA ALA A 33 13.52 23.36 31.22
C ALA A 33 14.08 21.94 30.98
N ASN A 34 13.63 21.34 29.87
CA ASN A 34 14.20 20.18 29.17
C ASN A 34 13.50 18.81 29.34
N ILE A 35 12.18 18.76 29.17
CA ILE A 35 11.44 17.52 28.85
C ILE A 35 10.82 17.69 27.44
N PRO A 36 11.14 16.85 26.44
CA PRO A 36 10.42 16.85 25.17
C PRO A 36 8.99 16.35 25.41
N PRO A 37 7.96 16.97 24.80
CA PRO A 37 6.57 16.59 25.06
C PRO A 37 6.32 15.13 24.64
N PRO A 38 5.77 14.28 25.54
CA PRO A 38 5.28 12.98 25.15
C PRO A 38 3.97 13.19 24.39
N ASN A 39 3.83 12.52 23.24
CA ASN A 39 2.65 12.50 22.37
C ASN A 39 2.60 13.61 21.31
N LEU A 40 3.55 13.60 20.36
CA LEU A 40 3.17 13.95 19.01
C LEU A 40 2.14 12.91 18.53
N PRO A 41 0.94 13.32 18.08
CA PRO A 41 0.03 12.38 17.42
C PRO A 41 0.76 11.76 16.21
N PRO A 42 0.38 10.54 15.78
CA PRO A 42 0.96 9.95 14.57
C PRO A 42 0.86 11.01 13.47
N ASN A 43 2.00 11.31 12.86
CA ASN A 43 2.07 12.27 11.77
C ASN A 43 1.27 11.66 10.63
N TYR A 44 -0.03 11.95 10.57
CA TYR A 44 -0.85 11.66 9.42
C TYR A 44 -0.28 12.53 8.32
N ALA A 45 0.72 12.02 7.59
CA ALA A 45 1.05 12.55 6.29
C ALA A 45 -0.23 12.37 5.47
N LEU A 46 -1.08 13.40 5.49
CA LEU A 46 -2.19 13.53 4.57
C LEU A 46 -1.53 13.66 3.21
N THR A 47 -1.28 12.54 2.55
CA THR A 47 -0.83 12.50 1.18
C THR A 47 -1.91 13.22 0.39
N GLN A 48 -1.70 14.53 0.13
CA GLN A 48 -2.74 15.37 -0.42
C GLN A 48 -3.07 14.84 -1.81
N ARG A 49 -4.34 14.48 -2.02
CA ARG A 49 -4.81 13.96 -3.31
C ARG A 49 -4.41 14.93 -4.42
N PRO A 50 -3.56 14.53 -5.37
CA PRO A 50 -3.13 15.40 -6.45
C PRO A 50 -4.30 15.73 -7.37
N ILE A 51 -4.35 16.96 -7.89
CA ILE A 51 -5.41 17.41 -8.82
C ILE A 51 -5.15 16.91 -10.24
N ARG A 52 -3.89 16.57 -10.55
CA ARG A 52 -3.44 16.11 -11.87
C ARG A 52 -2.77 14.74 -11.76
N PRO A 53 -2.80 13.93 -12.83
CA PRO A 53 -2.03 12.70 -12.88
C PRO A 53 -0.54 12.94 -12.63
N ARG A 54 0.09 12.00 -11.93
CA ARG A 54 1.53 12.05 -11.63
C ARG A 54 2.24 10.86 -12.26
N ILE A 55 3.34 11.13 -12.93
CA ILE A 55 4.17 10.11 -13.58
C ILE A 55 5.35 9.80 -12.67
N TYR A 56 5.42 8.56 -12.21
CA TYR A 56 6.50 8.03 -11.42
C TYR A 56 7.45 7.22 -12.29
N THR A 57 8.75 7.27 -12.00
CA THR A 57 9.78 6.59 -12.78
C THR A 57 10.52 5.57 -11.91
N PHE A 58 10.71 4.37 -12.43
CA PHE A 58 11.53 3.33 -11.80
C PHE A 58 12.99 3.56 -12.16
N SER A 59 13.83 3.74 -11.15
CA SER A 59 15.26 4.03 -11.32
C SER A 59 16.10 3.03 -10.54
N SER A 60 16.95 2.28 -11.25
CA SER A 60 17.88 1.33 -10.63
C SER A 60 18.85 2.04 -9.70
N TRP A 61 18.98 1.54 -8.48
CA TRP A 61 19.93 2.07 -7.48
C TRP A 61 21.18 1.20 -7.39
N ASN A 62 20.99 -0.12 -7.27
CA ASN A 62 22.07 -1.10 -7.29
C ASN A 62 21.59 -2.39 -8.00
N HIS A 63 22.31 -3.50 -7.80
CA HIS A 63 22.02 -4.78 -8.48
C HIS A 63 20.70 -5.42 -8.04
N ASP A 64 20.29 -5.18 -6.79
CA ASP A 64 19.15 -5.84 -6.15
C ASP A 64 18.07 -4.85 -5.72
N SER A 65 18.20 -3.55 -6.03
CA SER A 65 17.24 -2.53 -5.62
C SER A 65 17.06 -1.39 -6.62
N MET A 66 15.86 -0.82 -6.59
CA MET A 66 15.44 0.33 -7.38
C MET A 66 14.50 1.23 -6.59
N PHE A 67 14.36 2.47 -7.04
CA PHE A 67 13.41 3.42 -6.48
C PHE A 67 12.27 3.71 -7.45
N LEU A 68 11.07 3.90 -6.89
CA LEU A 68 9.99 4.61 -7.59
C LEU A 68 10.04 6.08 -7.18
N LEU A 69 10.42 6.94 -8.12
CA LEU A 69 10.62 8.36 -7.89
C LEU A 69 9.45 9.18 -8.45
N PRO A 70 8.94 10.18 -7.70
CA PRO A 70 8.01 11.16 -8.24
C PRO A 70 8.71 12.09 -9.23
N PRO A 71 7.93 12.84 -10.04
CA PRO A 71 8.54 13.80 -10.96
C PRO A 71 9.21 14.96 -10.18
N ASN A 72 10.24 15.55 -10.80
CA ASN A 72 11.16 16.48 -10.13
C ASN A 72 10.53 17.82 -9.71
N ASP A 73 9.35 18.13 -10.24
CA ASP A 73 8.58 19.35 -9.94
C ASP A 73 7.76 19.23 -8.65
N VAL A 74 7.75 18.07 -8.01
CA VAL A 74 6.98 17.81 -6.79
C VAL A 74 7.89 17.65 -5.59
N ASP A 75 7.47 18.24 -4.47
CA ASP A 75 8.12 18.02 -3.18
C ASP A 75 8.05 16.55 -2.78
N ARG A 76 9.23 15.95 -2.59
CA ARG A 76 9.40 14.55 -2.17
C ARG A 76 9.02 14.32 -0.72
N THR A 77 8.93 15.37 0.10
CA THR A 77 8.38 15.25 1.45
C THR A 77 6.86 15.07 1.42
N LEU A 78 6.19 15.54 0.37
CA LEU A 78 4.74 15.44 0.18
C LEU A 78 4.32 14.30 -0.74
N THR A 79 5.28 13.58 -1.33
CA THR A 79 5.02 12.56 -2.33
C THR A 79 5.85 11.33 -2.05
N PRO A 80 5.22 10.14 -1.96
CA PRO A 80 5.94 8.96 -1.54
C PRO A 80 7.00 8.58 -2.58
N VAL A 81 8.20 8.33 -2.08
CA VAL A 81 9.24 7.57 -2.75
C VAL A 81 9.11 6.13 -2.25
N TYR A 82 9.31 5.15 -3.11
CA TYR A 82 9.34 3.75 -2.70
C TYR A 82 10.70 3.14 -3.00
N ASN A 83 11.24 2.42 -2.03
CA ASN A 83 12.35 1.49 -2.20
C ASN A 83 11.77 0.13 -2.58
N ILE A 84 12.28 -0.46 -3.66
CA ILE A 84 11.91 -1.79 -4.13
C ILE A 84 13.18 -2.61 -4.17
N SER A 85 13.25 -3.67 -3.35
CA SER A 85 14.37 -4.60 -3.32
C SER A 85 13.96 -6.00 -3.77
N VAL A 86 14.89 -6.72 -4.38
CA VAL A 86 14.69 -8.08 -4.90
C VAL A 86 15.80 -8.96 -4.34
N ALA A 87 15.41 -10.04 -3.67
CA ALA A 87 16.35 -11.02 -3.12
C ALA A 87 16.02 -12.44 -3.57
N LEU A 88 17.04 -13.27 -3.75
CA LEU A 88 16.86 -14.69 -4.06
C LEU A 88 16.73 -15.49 -2.76
N ASN A 89 15.66 -16.29 -2.64
CA ASN A 89 15.46 -17.20 -1.52
C ASN A 89 16.06 -18.57 -1.85
N LEU A 90 17.17 -18.87 -1.16
CA LEU A 90 17.95 -20.10 -1.32
C LEU A 90 17.70 -21.13 -0.21
N ASN A 91 16.63 -20.98 0.57
CA ASN A 91 16.32 -21.93 1.64
C ASN A 91 16.06 -23.34 1.04
N PRO A 92 16.82 -24.38 1.45
CA PRO A 92 16.77 -25.71 0.84
C PRO A 92 15.45 -26.45 1.08
N PHE A 93 14.58 -25.97 1.97
CA PHE A 93 13.27 -26.55 2.27
C PHE A 93 12.14 -25.96 1.42
N VAL A 94 12.44 -24.96 0.58
CA VAL A 94 11.47 -24.35 -0.32
C VAL A 94 12.02 -24.31 -1.74
N PRO A 95 11.15 -24.24 -2.77
CA PRO A 95 11.60 -24.03 -4.13
C PRO A 95 12.35 -22.72 -4.27
N LEU A 96 13.34 -22.69 -5.17
CA LEU A 96 14.03 -21.47 -5.55
C LEU A 96 13.00 -20.39 -5.95
N SER A 97 13.00 -19.29 -5.22
CA SER A 97 12.09 -18.17 -5.44
C SER A 97 12.83 -16.85 -5.31
N TYR A 98 12.28 -15.81 -5.92
CA TYR A 98 12.71 -14.44 -5.65
C TYR A 98 11.63 -13.72 -4.84
N VAL A 99 12.07 -12.89 -3.92
CA VAL A 99 11.25 -12.09 -3.03
C VAL A 99 11.43 -10.64 -3.44
N THR A 100 10.35 -9.98 -3.83
CA THR A 100 10.35 -8.54 -4.10
C THR A 100 9.67 -7.84 -2.92
N THR A 101 10.38 -6.93 -2.27
CA THR A 101 9.92 -6.16 -1.12
C THR A 101 9.75 -4.70 -1.50
N ILE A 102 8.66 -4.08 -1.04
CA ILE A 102 8.34 -2.68 -1.29
C ILE A 102 8.23 -1.96 0.06
N ARG A 103 8.97 -0.87 0.19
CA ARG A 103 8.97 0.01 1.37
C ARG A 103 8.79 1.46 0.94
N ARG A 104 8.10 2.26 1.76
CA ARG A 104 8.04 3.71 1.58
C ARG A 104 9.30 4.34 2.16
N GLY A 105 9.95 5.19 1.38
CA GLY A 105 11.19 5.85 1.75
C GLY A 105 12.30 5.60 0.74
N ILE A 106 13.49 6.11 1.08
CA ILE A 106 14.71 5.96 0.29
C ILE A 106 15.64 4.89 0.85
N ASP A 107 15.28 4.29 1.97
CA ASP A 107 16.07 3.31 2.71
C ASP A 107 15.29 2.03 2.98
N GLU A 108 15.99 1.02 3.51
CA GLU A 108 15.41 -0.26 3.89
C GLU A 108 14.66 -0.19 5.24
N ASP A 109 14.87 0.87 6.01
CA ASP A 109 14.21 1.14 7.29
C ASP A 109 12.82 1.77 7.11
N GLY A 110 12.45 2.12 5.87
CA GLY A 110 11.16 2.66 5.50
C GLY A 110 9.96 1.77 5.86
N GLU A 111 8.77 2.38 5.91
CA GLU A 111 7.51 1.69 6.23
C GLU A 111 7.26 0.53 5.25
N PHE A 112 7.03 -0.66 5.79
CA PHE A 112 6.72 -1.84 4.98
C PHE A 112 5.36 -1.69 4.29
N VAL A 113 5.35 -1.79 2.96
CA VAL A 113 4.13 -1.71 2.15
C VAL A 113 3.63 -3.11 1.83
N GLY A 114 4.51 -3.91 1.24
CA GLY A 114 4.17 -5.24 0.79
C GLY A 114 5.37 -6.00 0.25
N GLU A 115 5.16 -7.29 0.06
CA GLU A 115 6.16 -8.23 -0.43
C GLU A 115 5.46 -9.25 -1.31
N PHE A 116 6.13 -9.75 -2.35
CA PHE A 116 5.67 -10.95 -3.03
C PHE A 116 6.83 -11.89 -3.33
N GLU A 117 6.57 -13.18 -3.17
CA GLU A 117 7.50 -14.27 -3.43
C GLU A 117 6.96 -15.08 -4.61
N LEU A 118 7.78 -15.24 -5.66
CA LEU A 118 7.46 -16.06 -6.83
C LEU A 118 8.52 -17.15 -7.00
N ALA A 119 8.08 -18.41 -6.98
CA ALA A 119 8.95 -19.53 -7.32
C ALA A 119 9.26 -19.52 -8.82
N VAL A 120 10.52 -19.78 -9.18
CA VAL A 120 11.00 -19.71 -10.57
C VAL A 120 10.47 -20.87 -11.40
N MET A 121 10.42 -22.07 -10.81
CA MET A 121 10.07 -23.31 -11.53
C MET A 121 8.75 -23.93 -11.07
N GLN A 122 8.01 -23.26 -10.19
CA GLN A 122 6.80 -23.80 -9.58
C GLN A 122 5.71 -22.74 -9.48
N SER A 123 4.46 -23.18 -9.37
CA SER A 123 3.30 -22.29 -9.21
C SER A 123 3.16 -21.69 -7.81
N ARG A 124 4.11 -21.96 -6.89
CA ARG A 124 4.11 -21.39 -5.54
C ARG A 124 4.38 -19.89 -5.63
N ALA A 125 3.38 -19.11 -5.25
CA ALA A 125 3.44 -17.67 -5.22
C ALA A 125 2.68 -17.13 -4.01
N ILE A 126 3.30 -16.24 -3.25
CA ILE A 126 2.77 -15.64 -2.03
C ILE A 126 2.84 -14.13 -2.18
N VAL A 127 1.84 -13.44 -1.62
CA VAL A 127 1.86 -12.00 -1.47
C VAL A 127 1.61 -11.64 -0.01
N LYS A 128 2.26 -10.59 0.44
CA LYS A 128 2.04 -9.93 1.72
C LYS A 128 1.76 -8.46 1.47
N LEU A 129 0.76 -7.91 2.14
CA LEU A 129 0.44 -6.49 2.11
C LEU A 129 0.07 -6.08 3.54
N GLY A 130 0.85 -5.16 4.12
CA GLY A 130 0.83 -4.91 5.56
C GLY A 130 0.96 -6.22 6.35
N ASP A 131 0.02 -6.48 7.27
CA ASP A 131 0.02 -7.68 8.12
C ASP A 131 -0.65 -8.90 7.49
N HIS A 132 -1.17 -8.78 6.26
CA HIS A 132 -1.91 -9.86 5.62
C HIS A 132 -1.03 -10.63 4.63
N SER A 133 -0.93 -11.95 4.80
CA SER A 133 -0.18 -12.85 3.91
C SER A 133 -1.10 -13.91 3.31
N THR A 134 -1.09 -14.05 1.99
CA THR A 134 -1.97 -15.01 1.28
C THR A 134 -1.34 -15.53 -0.01
N ARG A 135 -1.93 -16.58 -0.59
CA ARG A 135 -1.48 -17.11 -1.88
C ARG A 135 -1.81 -16.13 -3.00
N MET A 136 -0.89 -16.00 -3.97
CA MET A 136 -1.08 -15.15 -5.13
C MET A 136 -2.35 -15.49 -5.93
N SER A 137 -2.73 -16.78 -5.98
CA SER A 137 -3.95 -17.23 -6.65
C SER A 137 -5.25 -16.68 -6.03
N ASN A 138 -5.22 -16.29 -4.76
CA ASN A 138 -6.38 -15.73 -4.06
C ASN A 138 -6.58 -14.26 -4.42
N VAL A 139 -5.47 -13.54 -4.65
CA VAL A 139 -5.51 -12.10 -4.93
C VAL A 139 -5.49 -11.76 -6.41
N LEU A 140 -4.77 -12.52 -7.24
CA LEU A 140 -4.55 -12.21 -8.64
C LEU A 140 -5.15 -13.29 -9.55
N LYS A 141 -6.30 -12.97 -10.12
CA LYS A 141 -7.08 -13.85 -10.99
C LYS A 141 -6.97 -13.39 -12.44
N LYS A 142 -7.25 -14.28 -13.40
CA LYS A 142 -7.47 -13.87 -14.80
C LYS A 142 -8.81 -13.15 -14.89
N ASP A 143 -8.87 -12.04 -15.59
CA ASP A 143 -10.10 -11.27 -15.81
C ASP A 143 -10.68 -11.56 -17.21
N GLY A 144 -11.56 -12.55 -17.26
CA GLY A 144 -12.14 -13.07 -18.49
C GLY A 144 -11.22 -14.05 -19.24
N TYR A 145 -11.33 -14.09 -20.57
CA TYR A 145 -10.63 -15.08 -21.40
C TYR A 145 -9.22 -14.64 -21.83
N SER A 146 -8.88 -13.36 -21.69
CA SER A 146 -7.58 -12.85 -22.13
C SER A 146 -6.48 -13.23 -21.14
N PRO A 147 -5.32 -13.76 -21.60
CA PRO A 147 -4.18 -14.02 -20.74
C PRO A 147 -3.50 -12.73 -20.24
N ARG A 148 -3.85 -11.57 -20.80
CA ARG A 148 -3.29 -10.24 -20.47
C ARG A 148 -4.25 -9.35 -19.70
N LYS A 149 -5.33 -9.92 -19.17
CA LYS A 149 -6.27 -9.22 -18.28
C LYS A 149 -6.24 -9.87 -16.91
N PHE A 150 -6.09 -9.05 -15.87
CA PHE A 150 -5.95 -9.52 -14.50
C PHE A 150 -6.91 -8.78 -13.57
N LEU A 151 -7.45 -9.51 -12.61
CA LEU A 151 -8.24 -8.97 -11.51
C LEU A 151 -7.39 -9.10 -10.24
N TRP A 152 -7.09 -7.97 -9.62
CA TRP A 152 -6.46 -7.90 -8.31
C TRP A 152 -7.53 -7.63 -7.26
N GLN A 153 -7.64 -8.52 -6.27
CA GLN A 153 -8.60 -8.44 -5.18
C GLN A 153 -7.89 -8.75 -3.87
N CYS A 154 -7.66 -7.74 -3.04
CA CYS A 154 -6.96 -7.88 -1.76
C CYS A 154 -7.66 -7.04 -0.70
N GLY A 155 -8.25 -7.68 0.30
CA GLY A 155 -9.14 -7.00 1.24
C GLY A 155 -10.35 -6.40 0.51
N ASP A 156 -10.65 -5.14 0.81
CA ASP A 156 -11.75 -4.38 0.20
C ASP A 156 -11.37 -3.71 -1.13
N VAL A 157 -10.13 -3.87 -1.58
CA VAL A 157 -9.63 -3.25 -2.80
C VAL A 157 -9.74 -4.22 -3.97
N GLU A 158 -10.48 -3.79 -4.99
CA GLU A 158 -10.61 -4.47 -6.28
C GLU A 158 -10.15 -3.53 -7.41
N ILE A 159 -9.12 -3.95 -8.14
CA ILE A 159 -8.59 -3.24 -9.32
C ILE A 159 -8.35 -4.22 -10.47
N ARG A 160 -8.48 -3.75 -11.71
CA ARG A 160 -8.32 -4.54 -12.93
C ARG A 160 -7.16 -4.01 -13.75
N TRP A 161 -6.34 -4.90 -14.27
CA TRP A 161 -5.26 -4.59 -15.19
C TRP A 161 -5.57 -5.13 -16.59
N ASP A 162 -5.52 -4.27 -17.60
CA ASP A 162 -5.59 -4.63 -19.01
C ASP A 162 -4.26 -4.29 -19.71
N CYS A 163 -3.47 -5.33 -20.01
CA CYS A 163 -2.13 -5.22 -20.61
C CYS A 163 -2.11 -5.57 -22.10
N ARG A 164 -3.23 -5.37 -22.79
CA ARG A 164 -3.34 -5.61 -24.25
C ARG A 164 -2.90 -4.41 -25.09
N THR A 165 -2.80 -3.24 -24.49
CA THR A 165 -2.44 -2.01 -25.19
C THR A 165 -0.95 -1.98 -25.50
N THR A 166 -0.61 -1.45 -26.66
CA THR A 166 0.77 -1.13 -27.09
C THR A 166 0.78 0.33 -27.51
N LEU A 167 1.81 1.07 -27.10
CA LEU A 167 2.03 2.46 -27.51
C LEU A 167 2.53 2.51 -28.97
N ASP A 168 2.54 3.72 -29.55
CA ASP A 168 2.94 3.96 -30.94
C ASP A 168 4.41 3.57 -31.21
N ASP A 169 5.24 3.57 -30.17
CA ASP A 169 6.65 3.14 -30.21
C ASP A 169 6.82 1.61 -30.07
N GLY A 170 5.72 0.86 -29.94
CA GLY A 170 5.69 -0.59 -29.73
C GLY A 170 5.81 -1.02 -28.27
N SER A 171 6.00 -0.08 -27.33
CA SER A 171 6.13 -0.40 -25.90
C SER A 171 4.80 -0.95 -25.35
N PRO A 172 4.82 -2.03 -24.54
CA PRO A 172 3.61 -2.52 -23.87
C PRO A 172 3.07 -1.50 -22.87
N MET A 173 1.75 -1.46 -22.70
CA MET A 173 1.09 -0.61 -21.71
C MET A 173 -0.01 -1.39 -21.00
N CYS A 174 0.03 -1.35 -19.68
CA CYS A 174 -1.00 -1.89 -18.78
C CYS A 174 -1.86 -0.75 -18.23
N ILE A 175 -3.18 -0.83 -18.42
CA ILE A 175 -4.15 0.14 -17.90
C ILE A 175 -4.77 -0.45 -16.63
N CYS A 176 -4.76 0.33 -15.54
CA CYS A 176 -5.40 -0.04 -14.29
C CYS A 176 -6.73 0.69 -14.11
N SER A 177 -7.78 -0.06 -13.80
CA SER A 177 -9.11 0.48 -13.51
C SER A 177 -9.62 0.04 -12.14
N ASP A 178 -10.45 0.87 -11.51
CA ASP A 178 -11.15 0.54 -10.27
C ASP A 178 -12.33 -0.43 -10.48
N GLY A 179 -13.03 -0.78 -9.40
CA GLY A 179 -14.26 -1.58 -9.43
C GLY A 179 -15.38 -0.98 -10.31
N ARG A 180 -15.37 0.34 -10.54
CA ARG A 180 -16.34 1.09 -11.36
C ARG A 180 -15.87 1.25 -12.81
N SER A 181 -14.75 0.66 -13.18
CA SER A 181 -14.10 0.76 -14.50
C SER A 181 -13.55 2.16 -14.84
N ASN A 182 -13.32 3.02 -13.84
CA ASN A 182 -12.58 4.26 -14.03
C ASN A 182 -11.09 3.96 -14.10
N GLN A 183 -10.37 4.57 -15.05
CA GLN A 183 -8.92 4.45 -15.11
C GLN A 183 -8.28 5.21 -13.94
N ILE A 184 -7.50 4.50 -13.13
CA ILE A 184 -6.85 5.04 -11.93
C ILE A 184 -5.32 5.02 -12.03
N ALA A 185 -4.76 4.21 -12.93
CA ALA A 185 -3.34 4.20 -13.23
C ALA A 185 -3.04 3.66 -14.65
N SER A 186 -1.82 3.90 -15.12
CA SER A 186 -1.22 3.18 -16.24
C SER A 186 0.24 2.86 -15.97
N PHE A 187 0.67 1.69 -16.41
CA PHE A 187 2.02 1.19 -16.23
C PHE A 187 2.63 0.85 -17.59
N VAL A 188 3.83 1.37 -17.85
CA VAL A 188 4.59 1.12 -19.07
C VAL A 188 5.91 0.46 -18.63
N PRO A 189 6.04 -0.87 -18.75
CA PRO A 189 7.29 -1.57 -18.48
C PRO A 189 8.31 -1.33 -19.59
N PRO A 190 9.62 -1.59 -19.33
CA PRO A 190 10.62 -1.51 -20.37
C PRO A 190 10.33 -2.55 -21.46
N PRO A 191 10.51 -2.23 -22.76
CA PRO A 191 10.37 -3.23 -23.80
C PRO A 191 11.40 -4.35 -23.61
N LEU A 192 10.94 -5.60 -23.61
CA LEU A 192 11.81 -6.77 -23.41
C LEU A 192 12.88 -6.91 -24.51
N ASP A 193 12.55 -6.47 -25.73
CA ASP A 193 13.41 -6.58 -26.90
C ASP A 193 14.28 -5.33 -27.13
N ALA A 194 14.22 -4.32 -26.25
CA ALA A 194 15.05 -3.12 -26.40
C ALA A 194 16.53 -3.44 -26.14
N SER A 195 17.41 -2.82 -26.93
CA SER A 195 18.85 -2.91 -26.67
C SER A 195 19.21 -2.08 -25.44
N PRO A 196 20.09 -2.57 -24.55
CA PRO A 196 20.55 -1.80 -23.40
C PRO A 196 21.20 -0.45 -23.81
N PRO A 197 21.02 0.62 -23.02
CA PRO A 197 20.25 0.68 -21.78
C PRO A 197 18.74 0.67 -22.05
N LEU A 198 18.02 -0.18 -21.31
CA LEU A 198 16.56 -0.24 -21.40
C LEU A 198 15.96 1.09 -20.91
N PRO A 199 14.89 1.60 -21.54
CA PRO A 199 14.18 2.76 -21.02
C PRO A 199 13.60 2.45 -19.62
N ALA A 200 13.55 3.46 -18.76
CA ALA A 200 12.98 3.31 -17.43
C ALA A 200 11.49 2.98 -17.51
N ALA A 201 11.03 2.05 -16.68
CA ALA A 201 9.60 1.82 -16.49
C ALA A 201 8.94 3.09 -15.93
N THR A 202 7.68 3.32 -16.30
CA THR A 202 6.89 4.42 -15.75
C THR A 202 5.54 3.96 -15.23
N LEU A 203 5.12 4.55 -14.12
CA LEU A 203 3.81 4.34 -13.50
C LEU A 203 3.12 5.69 -13.37
N THR A 204 2.06 5.90 -14.15
CA THR A 204 1.22 7.07 -14.04
C THR A 204 0.06 6.77 -13.09
N ILE A 205 -0.09 7.57 -12.05
CA ILE A 205 -1.21 7.49 -11.11
C ILE A 205 -2.13 8.68 -11.35
N PHE A 206 -3.41 8.41 -11.58
CA PHE A 206 -4.43 9.45 -11.70
C PHE A 206 -4.89 9.89 -10.31
N PRO A 207 -5.49 11.09 -10.15
CA PRO A 207 -5.95 11.61 -8.87
C PRO A 207 -6.67 10.58 -7.98
N ASP A 208 -7.55 9.78 -8.57
CA ASP A 208 -8.39 8.78 -7.88
C ASP A 208 -7.61 7.53 -7.48
N GLY A 209 -6.48 7.26 -8.14
CA GLY A 209 -5.60 6.13 -7.84
C GLY A 209 -4.65 6.37 -6.67
N HIS A 210 -4.45 7.61 -6.23
CA HIS A 210 -3.49 7.93 -5.17
C HIS A 210 -3.87 7.34 -3.81
N GLU A 211 -5.16 7.14 -3.54
CA GLU A 211 -5.63 6.46 -2.32
C GLU A 211 -5.33 4.94 -2.35
N LEU A 212 -5.13 4.37 -3.54
CA LEU A 212 -4.86 2.95 -3.77
C LEU A 212 -3.40 2.70 -4.20
N PHE A 213 -2.51 3.66 -3.98
CA PHE A 213 -1.16 3.66 -4.53
C PHE A 213 -0.41 2.36 -4.25
N ASP A 214 -0.39 1.92 -3.00
CA ASP A 214 0.32 0.72 -2.56
C ASP A 214 -0.17 -0.54 -3.31
N HIS A 215 -1.49 -0.67 -3.44
CA HIS A 215 -2.10 -1.76 -4.19
C HIS A 215 -1.76 -1.69 -5.68
N ILE A 216 -1.79 -0.48 -6.27
CA ILE A 216 -1.45 -0.27 -7.67
C ILE A 216 0.01 -0.64 -7.91
N LEU A 217 0.94 -0.14 -7.10
CA LEU A 217 2.36 -0.41 -7.23
C LEU A 217 2.68 -1.90 -7.08
N LEU A 218 2.19 -2.52 -6.00
CA LEU A 218 2.43 -3.95 -5.75
C LEU A 218 1.83 -4.81 -6.87
N SER A 219 0.59 -4.55 -7.25
CA SER A 219 -0.08 -5.34 -8.30
C SER A 219 0.53 -5.14 -9.69
N ALA A 220 1.00 -3.94 -10.03
CA ALA A 220 1.70 -3.67 -11.29
C ALA A 220 2.96 -4.53 -11.42
N LEU A 221 3.80 -4.56 -10.38
CA LEU A 221 5.02 -5.36 -10.35
C LEU A 221 4.73 -6.86 -10.44
N VAL A 222 3.70 -7.33 -9.73
CA VAL A 222 3.26 -8.73 -9.80
C VAL A 222 2.76 -9.08 -11.20
N VAL A 223 1.93 -8.23 -11.81
CA VAL A 223 1.40 -8.43 -13.17
C VAL A 223 2.54 -8.51 -14.17
N GLU A 224 3.51 -7.60 -14.09
CA GLU A 224 4.69 -7.60 -14.96
C GLU A 224 5.50 -8.90 -14.82
N ARG A 225 5.77 -9.33 -13.59
CA ARG A 225 6.48 -10.60 -13.33
C ARG A 225 5.70 -11.81 -13.83
N LYS A 226 4.38 -11.79 -13.73
CA LYS A 226 3.52 -12.88 -14.21
C LYS A 226 3.49 -12.95 -15.72
N ILE A 227 3.44 -11.79 -16.40
CA ILE A 227 3.50 -11.69 -17.85
C ILE A 227 4.85 -12.22 -18.33
N THR A 228 5.96 -11.73 -17.78
CA THR A 228 7.32 -12.13 -18.16
C THR A 228 7.64 -13.60 -17.89
N LEU A 229 7.13 -14.19 -16.80
CA LEU A 229 7.30 -15.63 -16.53
C LEU A 229 6.39 -16.55 -17.34
N SER A 230 5.33 -16.02 -17.96
CA SER A 230 4.41 -16.82 -18.80
C SER A 230 4.85 -16.89 -20.27
N PHE A 231 5.94 -16.19 -20.63
CA PHE A 231 6.57 -16.24 -21.95
C PHE A 231 7.65 -17.32 -22.01
#